data_AF-A0A1D2QZL7-F1
#
_entry.id   AF-A0A1D2QZL7-F1
#
_cell.length_a   1.000
_cell.length_b   1.000
_cell.length_c   1.000
_cell.angle_alpha   90.00
_cell.angle_beta   90.00
_cell.angle_gamma   90.00
#
_symmetry.space_group_name_H-M   'P 1'
#
loop_
_entity.id
_entity.type
_entity.pdbx_description
1 polymer ?
#
loop_
_entity_poly.entity_id
_entity_poly.type
_entity_poly.pdbx_seq_one_letter_code
_entity_poly.pdbx_strand_id
1 'polypeptide(L)'
;MNLKFKMKSGIFLICAVLVTMSSVSVFALKDPAAVYCRELGYEWGIEITAKGNERGICILPDGQRVDEWDFLEGTAALNWSYCSVKGYGAKNVKNSEICGVCTPKICGDCTVCTLPDGTEAEVTELMGLSFEETTCGDGTCGIPESFKTCPQDCPSAGEDMYCDGASDGLCDPDCTPEADPDCEEARLCGDGVCDANENFKNCPDDCPSGGKDNYCDGVKDGKCDPDCSAEEDIDCKKPGFDMKLLLIIAGVIILILIVIIFIVRRK
;
A
#
# COMPACT_ATOMS: atom_id res chain seq x y z
N MET A 1 -25.94 -21.47 -52.18
CA MET A 1 -25.32 -22.03 -50.95
C MET A 1 -24.07 -21.23 -50.63
N ASN A 2 -24.16 -20.30 -49.68
CA ASN A 2 -23.04 -19.55 -49.12
C ASN A 2 -23.15 -19.68 -47.60
N LEU A 3 -22.20 -20.38 -46.97
CA LEU A 3 -22.00 -20.33 -45.52
C LEU A 3 -20.61 -19.72 -45.29
N LYS A 4 -20.58 -18.44 -44.89
CA LYS A 4 -19.39 -17.79 -44.31
C LYS A 4 -19.66 -17.61 -42.82
N PHE A 5 -19.00 -18.42 -41.98
CA PHE A 5 -18.84 -18.10 -40.57
C PHE A 5 -17.63 -17.16 -40.45
N LYS A 6 -17.85 -15.90 -40.11
CA LYS A 6 -16.79 -14.96 -39.72
C LYS A 6 -17.09 -14.50 -38.29
N MET A 7 -16.19 -14.91 -37.40
CA MET A 7 -16.23 -14.78 -35.95
C MET A 7 -16.33 -13.32 -35.50
N LYS A 8 -17.14 -13.06 -34.47
CA LYS A 8 -17.64 -11.74 -34.05
C LYS A 8 -16.55 -10.88 -33.40
N SER A 9 -16.44 -9.64 -33.88
CA SER A 9 -15.54 -8.58 -33.43
C SER A 9 -16.05 -7.82 -32.19
N GLY A 10 -16.55 -8.50 -31.16
CA GLY A 10 -17.32 -7.83 -30.09
C GLY A 10 -17.27 -8.47 -28.70
N ILE A 11 -16.17 -9.12 -28.32
CA ILE A 11 -16.00 -9.71 -26.98
C ILE A 11 -14.76 -9.18 -26.23
N PHE A 12 -13.85 -8.46 -26.89
CA PHE A 12 -12.61 -8.00 -26.24
C PHE A 12 -12.74 -6.67 -25.47
N LEU A 13 -13.91 -6.02 -25.47
CA LEU A 13 -14.10 -4.69 -24.88
C LEU A 13 -14.81 -4.68 -23.51
N ILE A 14 -15.03 -5.83 -22.87
CA ILE A 14 -15.77 -5.93 -21.60
C ILE A 14 -14.90 -6.39 -20.42
N CYS A 15 -13.63 -6.78 -20.62
CA CYS A 15 -12.74 -7.19 -19.51
C CYS A 15 -11.77 -6.11 -19.01
N ALA A 16 -11.76 -4.90 -19.58
CA ALA A 16 -10.84 -3.82 -19.21
C ALA A 16 -11.44 -2.79 -18.22
N VAL A 17 -12.46 -3.18 -17.44
CA VAL A 17 -13.10 -2.31 -16.42
C VAL A 17 -12.95 -2.87 -15.00
N LEU A 18 -12.24 -3.99 -14.82
CA LEU A 18 -12.01 -4.57 -13.50
C LEU A 18 -10.55 -4.46 -13.11
N VAL A 19 -10.34 -3.83 -11.96
CA VAL A 19 -9.10 -3.75 -11.17
C VAL A 19 -8.22 -2.52 -11.44
N THR A 20 -8.79 -1.31 -11.35
CA THR A 20 -8.07 -0.23 -10.65
C THR A 20 -8.39 -0.38 -9.16
N MET A 21 -7.66 -1.27 -8.46
CA MET A 21 -7.64 -1.22 -7.00
C MET A 21 -6.86 0.04 -6.64
N SER A 22 -7.56 1.15 -6.51
CA SER A 22 -7.05 2.26 -5.73
C SER A 22 -6.75 1.70 -4.34
N SER A 23 -5.48 1.67 -3.96
CA SER A 23 -5.03 1.46 -2.58
C SER A 23 -5.60 2.60 -1.75
N VAL A 24 -6.83 2.40 -1.27
CA VAL A 24 -7.37 3.24 -0.21
C VAL A 24 -6.57 2.83 1.02
N SER A 25 -5.64 3.67 1.45
CA SER A 25 -4.97 3.49 2.74
C SER A 25 -6.06 3.40 3.80
N VAL A 26 -6.23 2.20 4.37
CA VAL A 26 -7.20 1.98 5.44
C VAL A 26 -6.49 2.36 6.72
N PHE A 27 -6.69 3.61 7.10
CA PHE A 27 -6.38 4.13 8.41
C PHE A 27 -7.22 3.36 9.44
N ALA A 28 -6.56 2.57 10.28
CA ALA A 28 -7.22 1.91 11.40
C ALA A 28 -7.43 2.95 12.50
N LEU A 29 -8.66 3.04 13.01
CA LEU A 29 -8.98 3.73 14.25
C LEU A 29 -9.36 2.62 15.23
N LYS A 30 -9.11 2.80 16.53
CA LYS A 30 -9.64 1.85 17.53
C LYS A 30 -11.16 1.80 17.36
N ASP A 31 -11.69 0.57 17.29
CA ASP A 31 -13.15 0.37 17.23
C ASP A 31 -13.80 0.95 18.50
N PRO A 32 -14.64 1.99 18.39
CA PRO A 32 -15.26 2.63 19.55
C PRO A 32 -16.08 1.67 20.40
N ALA A 33 -16.79 0.73 19.78
CA ALA A 33 -17.62 -0.24 20.49
C ALA A 33 -16.77 -1.27 21.24
N ALA A 34 -15.67 -1.73 20.63
CA ALA A 34 -14.70 -2.60 21.28
C ALA A 34 -13.98 -1.90 22.45
N VAL A 35 -13.63 -0.61 22.29
CA VAL A 35 -13.04 0.20 23.37
C VAL A 35 -14.01 0.36 24.52
N TYR A 36 -15.26 0.74 24.24
CA TYR A 36 -16.29 0.91 25.26
C TYR A 36 -16.55 -0.39 26.05
N CYS A 37 -16.66 -1.53 25.36
CA CYS A 37 -16.80 -2.83 26.00
C CYS A 37 -15.61 -3.14 26.94
N ARG A 38 -14.37 -2.97 26.45
CA ARG A 38 -13.16 -3.28 27.22
C ARG A 38 -12.95 -2.32 28.38
N GLU A 39 -13.26 -1.04 28.23
CA GLU A 39 -13.09 -0.04 29.30
C GLU A 39 -14.08 -0.24 30.45
N LEU A 40 -15.25 -0.84 30.18
CA LEU A 40 -16.15 -1.34 31.23
C LEU A 40 -15.62 -2.59 31.96
N GLY A 41 -14.50 -3.15 31.50
CA GLY A 41 -13.91 -4.39 32.02
C GLY A 41 -14.61 -5.65 31.52
N TYR A 42 -15.39 -5.56 30.44
CA TYR A 42 -16.07 -6.69 29.84
C TYR A 42 -15.17 -7.39 28.81
N GLU A 43 -15.43 -8.68 28.57
CA GLU A 43 -14.64 -9.45 27.61
C GLU A 43 -15.15 -9.16 26.19
N TRP A 44 -14.22 -8.85 25.29
CA TRP A 44 -14.51 -8.58 23.87
C TRP A 44 -14.02 -9.73 23.01
N GLY A 45 -14.76 -10.06 21.95
CA GLY A 45 -14.33 -11.06 20.99
C GLY A 45 -15.00 -10.93 19.63
N ILE A 46 -14.62 -11.80 18.71
CA ILE A 46 -15.17 -11.87 17.36
C ILE A 46 -16.02 -13.15 17.24
N GLU A 47 -17.19 -13.02 16.61
CA GLU A 47 -18.06 -14.13 16.28
C GLU A 47 -18.30 -14.21 14.76
N ILE A 48 -18.21 -15.42 14.21
CA ILE A 48 -18.55 -15.69 12.81
C ILE A 48 -20.05 -15.97 12.72
N THR A 49 -20.77 -15.13 12.00
CA THR A 49 -22.20 -15.30 11.71
C THR A 49 -22.45 -16.54 10.86
N ALA A 50 -23.70 -17.04 10.84
CA ALA A 50 -24.09 -18.19 10.01
C ALA A 50 -23.85 -17.98 8.49
N LYS A 51 -23.68 -16.73 8.06
CA LYS A 51 -23.36 -16.36 6.67
C LYS A 51 -21.85 -16.30 6.38
N GLY A 52 -21.01 -16.53 7.39
CA GLY A 52 -19.54 -16.46 7.28
C GLY A 52 -18.94 -15.08 7.53
N ASN A 53 -19.75 -14.06 7.84
CA ASN A 53 -19.24 -12.73 8.17
C ASN A 53 -18.77 -12.68 9.63
N GLU A 54 -17.69 -11.96 9.91
CA GLU A 54 -17.23 -11.64 11.26
C GLU A 54 -18.00 -10.45 11.83
N ARG A 55 -18.27 -10.48 13.14
CA ARG A 55 -18.78 -9.34 13.92
C ARG A 55 -18.12 -9.31 15.28
N GLY A 56 -17.88 -8.13 15.86
CA GLY A 56 -17.45 -8.03 17.24
C GLY A 56 -18.62 -8.17 18.21
N ILE A 57 -18.31 -8.70 19.39
CA ILE A 57 -19.27 -8.95 20.46
C ILE A 57 -18.69 -8.50 21.80
N CYS A 58 -19.58 -8.03 22.65
CA CYS A 58 -19.29 -7.78 24.05
C CYS A 58 -19.91 -8.87 24.92
N ILE A 59 -19.11 -9.46 25.81
CA ILE A 59 -19.52 -10.53 26.73
C ILE A 59 -19.72 -9.90 28.10
N LEU A 60 -20.97 -9.78 28.51
CA LEU A 60 -21.40 -9.10 29.72
C LEU A 60 -21.16 -9.96 30.98
N PRO A 61 -21.18 -9.37 32.19
CA PRO A 61 -20.89 -10.11 33.44
C PRO A 61 -21.84 -11.27 33.75
N ASP A 62 -23.05 -11.26 33.20
CA ASP A 62 -24.02 -12.35 33.31
C ASP A 62 -23.83 -13.47 32.25
N GLY A 63 -22.81 -13.33 31.40
CA GLY A 63 -22.49 -14.23 30.29
C GLY A 63 -23.29 -13.96 29.02
N GLN A 64 -24.15 -12.94 29.00
CA GLN A 64 -24.85 -12.54 27.77
C GLN A 64 -23.84 -12.04 26.73
N ARG A 65 -24.01 -12.46 25.49
CA ARG A 65 -23.19 -12.05 24.33
C ARG A 65 -24.03 -11.14 23.46
N VAL A 66 -23.65 -9.87 23.37
CA VAL A 66 -24.36 -8.84 22.59
C VAL A 66 -23.46 -8.33 21.47
N ASP A 67 -24.08 -7.83 20.40
CA ASP A 67 -23.34 -7.10 19.38
C ASP A 67 -22.73 -5.84 20.01
N GLU A 68 -21.46 -5.58 19.73
CA GLU A 68 -20.72 -4.50 20.38
C GLU A 68 -21.30 -3.12 20.06
N TRP A 69 -21.74 -2.90 18.82
CA TRP A 69 -22.29 -1.63 18.38
C TRP A 69 -23.69 -1.43 18.96
N ASP A 70 -24.53 -2.47 18.95
CA ASP A 70 -25.83 -2.41 19.62
C ASP A 70 -25.70 -2.08 21.12
N PHE A 71 -24.63 -2.55 21.76
CA PHE A 71 -24.36 -2.26 23.17
C PHE A 71 -23.87 -0.81 23.39
N LEU A 72 -22.95 -0.33 22.56
CA LEU A 72 -22.47 1.06 22.60
C LEU A 72 -23.61 2.06 22.35
N GLU A 73 -24.41 1.81 21.32
CA GLU A 73 -25.55 2.65 20.94
C GLU A 73 -26.70 2.55 21.97
N GLY A 74 -26.70 1.51 22.81
CA GLY A 74 -27.70 1.32 23.85
C GLY A 74 -29.01 0.71 23.37
N THR A 75 -29.00 0.06 22.19
CA THR A 75 -30.11 -0.71 21.65
C THR A 75 -30.16 -2.12 22.25
N ALA A 76 -29.05 -2.63 22.77
CA ALA A 76 -28.93 -3.88 23.51
C ALA A 76 -28.32 -3.68 24.90
N ALA A 77 -28.80 -4.46 25.87
CA ALA A 77 -28.23 -4.57 27.23
C ALA A 77 -27.93 -3.23 27.94
N LEU A 78 -28.79 -2.23 27.75
CA LEU A 78 -28.61 -0.89 28.32
C LEU A 78 -28.44 -0.87 29.85
N ASN A 79 -28.96 -1.87 30.56
CA ASN A 79 -28.78 -2.06 32.01
C ASN A 79 -27.33 -2.39 32.42
N TRP A 80 -26.49 -2.79 31.48
CA TRP A 80 -25.06 -3.05 31.66
C TRP A 80 -24.17 -1.91 31.15
N SER A 81 -24.77 -0.84 30.60
CA SER A 81 -24.05 0.35 30.15
C SER A 81 -23.31 1.05 31.29
N TYR A 82 -22.31 1.87 30.95
CA TYR A 82 -21.61 2.72 31.90
C TYR A 82 -22.57 3.53 32.78
N CYS A 83 -23.59 4.15 32.15
CA CYS A 83 -24.61 4.92 32.86
C CYS A 83 -25.26 4.08 33.97
N SER A 84 -25.70 2.85 33.64
CA SER A 84 -26.38 1.98 34.59
C SER A 84 -25.44 1.46 35.68
N VAL A 85 -24.21 1.12 35.34
CA VAL A 85 -23.18 0.69 36.31
C VAL A 85 -22.85 1.81 37.30
N LYS A 86 -22.86 3.06 36.87
CA LYS A 86 -22.67 4.25 37.73
C LYS A 86 -23.94 4.68 38.48
N GLY A 87 -25.09 4.07 38.20
CA GLY A 87 -26.38 4.41 38.81
C GLY A 87 -27.06 5.65 38.22
N TYR A 88 -26.67 6.05 37.01
CA TYR A 88 -27.30 7.13 36.25
C TYR A 88 -28.51 6.63 35.44
N GLY A 89 -29.36 7.56 35.01
CA GLY A 89 -30.36 7.23 33.99
C GLY A 89 -29.66 6.90 32.68
N ALA A 90 -30.15 5.91 31.94
CA ALA A 90 -29.58 5.50 30.66
C ALA A 90 -30.69 5.48 29.60
N LYS A 91 -30.44 6.06 28.43
CA LYS A 91 -31.38 6.03 27.30
C LYS A 91 -30.63 6.00 25.97
N ASN A 92 -31.18 5.26 25.01
CA ASN A 92 -30.81 5.35 23.60
C ASN A 92 -31.45 6.62 23.00
N VAL A 93 -30.66 7.42 22.30
CA VAL A 93 -31.09 8.69 21.70
C VAL A 93 -30.79 8.69 20.21
N LYS A 94 -31.80 9.06 19.42
CA LYS A 94 -31.70 9.23 17.96
C LYS A 94 -31.61 10.72 17.61
N ASN A 95 -30.53 11.39 18.04
CA ASN A 95 -30.37 12.83 17.81
C ASN A 95 -28.90 13.17 17.52
N SER A 96 -28.62 13.55 16.28
CA SER A 96 -27.28 13.92 15.81
C SER A 96 -26.69 15.16 16.48
N GLU A 97 -27.49 16.01 17.12
CA GLU A 97 -26.99 17.17 17.88
C GLU A 97 -26.45 16.76 19.27
N ILE A 98 -26.96 15.66 19.82
CA ILE A 98 -26.56 15.13 21.14
C ILE A 98 -25.49 14.05 20.98
N CYS A 99 -25.62 13.21 19.96
CA CYS A 99 -24.70 12.11 19.65
C CYS A 99 -23.48 12.62 18.84
N GLY A 100 -22.75 13.57 19.43
CA GLY A 100 -21.82 14.52 18.80
C GLY A 100 -20.56 14.00 18.08
N VAL A 101 -20.54 12.79 17.52
CA VAL A 101 -19.47 12.36 16.61
C VAL A 101 -20.07 11.88 15.30
N CYS A 102 -20.10 12.80 14.32
CA CYS A 102 -20.55 12.55 12.96
C CYS A 102 -19.41 12.88 11.97
N THR A 103 -18.65 11.86 11.54
CA THR A 103 -18.01 11.90 10.21
C THR A 103 -19.07 11.52 9.15
N PRO A 104 -18.87 11.77 7.84
CA PRO A 104 -19.93 11.75 6.82
C PRO A 104 -20.67 10.42 6.59
N LYS A 105 -20.48 9.39 7.42
CA LYS A 105 -21.11 8.08 7.28
C LYS A 105 -21.40 7.30 8.58
N ILE A 106 -21.15 7.89 9.76
CA ILE A 106 -21.28 7.22 11.07
C ILE A 106 -22.13 8.09 12.01
N CYS A 107 -23.39 8.30 11.67
CA CYS A 107 -24.34 8.90 12.61
C CYS A 107 -25.42 7.85 12.87
N GLY A 108 -25.32 7.19 14.03
CA GLY A 108 -26.27 6.23 14.56
C GLY A 108 -27.01 6.76 15.77
N ASP A 109 -27.74 5.86 16.45
CA ASP A 109 -28.26 6.13 17.78
C ASP A 109 -27.09 6.16 18.78
N CYS A 110 -27.20 6.85 19.92
CA CYS A 110 -26.16 6.79 20.96
C CYS A 110 -26.74 6.57 22.36
N THR A 111 -25.90 6.06 23.26
CA THR A 111 -26.24 5.98 24.69
C THR A 111 -25.98 7.32 25.36
N VAL A 112 -27.00 7.86 26.02
CA VAL A 112 -26.91 9.10 26.81
C VAL A 112 -27.19 8.79 28.27
N CYS A 113 -26.31 9.27 29.14
CA CYS A 113 -26.49 9.23 30.59
C CYS A 113 -27.23 10.47 31.07
N THR A 114 -28.23 10.30 31.93
CA THR A 114 -28.86 11.38 32.69
C THR A 114 -28.23 11.43 34.09
N LEU A 115 -27.45 12.48 34.35
CA LEU A 115 -26.70 12.69 35.59
C LEU A 115 -27.60 13.12 36.75
N PRO A 116 -27.15 13.04 38.02
CA PRO A 116 -27.95 13.40 39.19
C PRO A 116 -28.42 14.86 39.24
N ASP A 117 -27.72 15.77 38.57
CA ASP A 117 -28.09 17.18 38.44
C ASP A 117 -29.10 17.44 37.31
N GLY A 118 -29.51 16.38 36.59
CA GLY A 118 -30.45 16.43 35.48
C GLY A 118 -29.80 16.77 34.13
N THR A 119 -28.48 16.97 34.08
CA THR A 119 -27.77 17.15 32.82
C THR A 119 -27.63 15.83 32.06
N GLU A 120 -27.41 15.94 30.75
CA GLU A 120 -27.29 14.79 29.86
C GLU A 120 -25.93 14.82 29.16
N ALA A 121 -25.27 13.67 29.07
CA ALA A 121 -23.99 13.50 28.40
C ALA A 121 -23.98 12.19 27.61
N GLU A 122 -23.38 12.21 26.43
CA GLU A 122 -23.12 10.99 25.65
C GLU A 122 -22.11 10.11 26.40
N VAL A 123 -22.28 8.78 26.32
CA VAL A 123 -21.58 7.85 27.20
C VAL A 123 -20.07 7.84 26.98
N THR A 124 -19.59 7.90 25.73
CA THR A 124 -18.17 7.88 25.41
C THR A 124 -17.47 9.17 25.82
N GLU A 125 -18.15 10.32 25.64
CA GLU A 125 -17.67 11.62 26.11
C GLU A 125 -17.61 11.67 27.64
N LEU A 126 -18.65 11.20 28.32
CA LEU A 126 -18.70 11.16 29.78
C LEU A 126 -17.61 10.28 30.39
N MET A 127 -17.24 9.21 29.68
CA MET A 127 -16.13 8.32 30.06
C MET A 127 -14.76 8.90 29.70
N GLY A 128 -14.69 9.92 28.84
CA GLY A 128 -13.44 10.45 28.32
C GLY A 128 -12.69 9.43 27.47
N LEU A 129 -13.41 8.61 26.68
CA LEU A 129 -12.78 7.60 25.82
C LEU A 129 -11.98 8.28 24.70
N SER A 130 -10.77 7.78 24.46
CA SER A 130 -9.98 8.11 23.27
C SER A 130 -9.95 6.89 22.34
N PHE A 131 -10.16 7.15 21.05
CA PHE A 131 -10.09 6.16 19.98
C PHE A 131 -8.81 6.29 19.15
N GLU A 132 -7.92 7.20 19.56
CA GLU A 132 -6.59 7.39 18.98
C GLU A 132 -5.79 6.09 19.11
N GLU A 133 -5.08 5.70 18.06
CA GLU A 133 -4.29 4.48 18.08
C GLU A 133 -3.00 4.66 18.87
N THR A 134 -2.31 5.77 18.60
CA THR A 134 -1.00 6.14 19.16
C THR A 134 -1.07 7.50 19.87
N THR A 135 -0.06 7.77 20.70
CA THR A 135 0.14 9.08 21.34
C THR A 135 1.56 9.56 21.17
N CYS A 136 1.72 10.86 20.91
CA CYS A 136 3.03 11.45 20.69
C CYS A 136 4.05 11.11 21.79
N GLY A 137 5.17 10.53 21.38
CA GLY A 137 6.26 10.05 22.22
C GLY A 137 6.20 8.57 22.60
N ASP A 138 5.27 7.79 22.04
CA ASP A 138 5.19 6.33 22.19
C ASP A 138 6.15 5.57 21.25
N GLY A 139 6.80 6.29 20.33
CA GLY A 139 7.77 5.77 19.38
C GLY A 139 7.16 5.17 18.12
N THR A 140 5.85 5.33 17.91
CA THR A 140 5.12 4.86 16.73
C THR A 140 4.41 6.04 16.08
N CYS A 141 4.77 6.35 14.83
CA CYS A 141 3.96 7.27 14.03
C CYS A 141 2.66 6.56 13.60
N GLY A 142 1.56 6.92 14.25
CA GLY A 142 0.21 6.38 13.99
C GLY A 142 -0.85 7.46 14.16
N ILE A 143 -2.13 7.11 14.02
CA ILE A 143 -3.22 8.11 14.03
C ILE A 143 -3.49 8.57 15.46
N PRO A 144 -3.60 9.89 15.71
CA PRO A 144 -3.74 11.01 14.77
C PRO A 144 -2.45 11.85 14.57
N GLU A 145 -1.31 11.24 14.80
CA GLU A 145 0.00 11.90 14.71
C GLU A 145 0.42 12.13 13.27
N SER A 146 1.12 13.24 13.07
CA SER A 146 1.85 13.56 11.85
C SER A 146 3.05 14.43 12.21
N PHE A 147 3.94 14.71 11.26
CA PHE A 147 5.12 15.54 11.49
C PHE A 147 4.75 16.92 12.07
N LYS A 148 3.56 17.44 11.72
CA LYS A 148 3.04 18.69 12.30
C LYS A 148 2.62 18.57 13.76
N THR A 149 1.92 17.50 14.13
CA THR A 149 1.30 17.35 15.46
C THR A 149 2.23 16.61 16.43
N CYS A 150 3.11 15.75 15.93
CA CYS A 150 4.12 15.01 16.67
C CYS A 150 5.39 14.75 15.82
N PRO A 151 6.27 15.77 15.64
CA PRO A 151 7.55 15.59 14.95
C PRO A 151 8.54 14.65 15.68
N GLN A 152 8.23 14.28 16.93
CA GLN A 152 9.06 13.39 17.73
C GLN A 152 8.99 11.94 17.21
N ASP A 153 7.79 11.49 16.84
CA ASP A 153 7.55 10.11 16.42
C ASP A 153 7.30 10.01 14.90
N CYS A 154 6.76 11.08 14.29
CA CYS A 154 6.60 11.22 12.85
C CYS A 154 7.66 12.20 12.30
N PRO A 155 8.79 11.73 11.76
CA PRO A 155 9.81 12.62 11.18
C PRO A 155 9.38 13.18 9.81
N SER A 156 10.01 14.27 9.40
CA SER A 156 9.85 14.82 8.04
C SER A 156 10.22 13.76 7.01
N ALA A 157 9.49 13.76 5.89
CA ALA A 157 9.53 12.73 4.85
C ALA A 157 9.00 11.34 5.25
N GLY A 158 8.26 11.25 6.36
CA GLY A 158 7.50 10.06 6.74
C GLY A 158 6.19 9.92 5.97
N GLU A 159 5.61 8.71 5.95
CA GLU A 159 4.25 8.49 5.45
C GLU A 159 3.28 8.66 6.63
N ASP A 160 2.79 9.88 6.81
CA ASP A 160 1.94 10.30 7.94
C ASP A 160 0.71 11.14 7.50
N MET A 161 0.42 11.15 6.20
CA MET A 161 -0.63 11.92 5.52
C MET A 161 -0.48 13.44 5.60
N TYR A 162 0.65 13.95 6.09
CA TYR A 162 0.90 15.36 6.20
C TYR A 162 2.09 15.77 5.34
N CYS A 163 1.77 16.39 4.22
CA CYS A 163 2.76 17.07 3.40
C CYS A 163 3.32 18.30 4.13
N ASP A 164 4.59 18.28 4.53
CA ASP A 164 5.25 19.42 5.18
C ASP A 164 5.80 20.47 4.20
N GLY A 165 6.09 20.06 2.95
CA GLY A 165 6.62 20.91 1.88
C GLY A 165 7.94 21.59 2.25
N ALA A 166 8.73 20.97 3.13
CA ALA A 166 10.05 21.45 3.50
C ALA A 166 10.98 21.45 2.29
N SER A 167 11.98 22.35 2.29
CA SER A 167 13.09 22.29 1.32
C SER A 167 14.36 21.97 2.10
N ASP A 168 14.45 20.73 2.54
CA ASP A 168 15.51 20.20 3.40
C ASP A 168 16.31 19.05 2.77
N GLY A 169 16.01 18.73 1.51
CA GLY A 169 16.64 17.69 0.70
C GLY A 169 16.02 16.30 0.90
N LEU A 170 14.87 16.19 1.58
CA LEU A 170 14.10 14.97 1.73
C LEU A 170 12.75 15.13 1.02
N CYS A 171 12.36 14.16 0.20
CA CYS A 171 11.05 14.16 -0.44
C CYS A 171 10.01 13.52 0.47
N ASP A 172 8.97 14.29 0.80
CA ASP A 172 7.79 13.83 1.52
C ASP A 172 6.83 13.01 0.64
N PRO A 173 6.59 11.73 0.97
CA PRO A 173 5.76 10.83 0.15
C PRO A 173 4.28 11.25 0.09
N ASP A 174 3.81 12.04 1.07
CA ASP A 174 2.44 12.54 1.17
C ASP A 174 2.23 13.87 0.41
N CYS A 175 3.31 14.47 -0.11
CA CYS A 175 3.24 15.64 -0.97
C CYS A 175 2.92 15.30 -2.45
N THR A 176 2.27 16.24 -3.14
CA THR A 176 2.27 16.23 -4.61
C THR A 176 3.63 16.73 -5.12
N PRO A 177 4.07 16.34 -6.33
CA PRO A 177 5.39 16.73 -6.86
C PRO A 177 5.63 18.25 -6.91
N GLU A 178 4.57 19.06 -6.97
CA GLU A 178 4.66 20.52 -6.97
C GLU A 178 4.61 21.13 -5.55
N ALA A 179 4.19 20.36 -4.55
CA ALA A 179 4.01 20.83 -3.17
C ALA A 179 5.29 20.74 -2.35
N ASP A 180 6.14 19.77 -2.67
CA ASP A 180 7.47 19.60 -2.06
C ASP A 180 8.55 19.80 -3.14
N PRO A 181 9.42 20.82 -3.00
CA PRO A 181 10.48 21.11 -3.96
C PRO A 181 11.58 20.05 -4.02
N ASP A 182 11.69 19.18 -3.01
CA ASP A 182 12.65 18.08 -2.96
C ASP A 182 12.08 16.79 -3.59
N CYS A 183 10.78 16.76 -3.90
CA CYS A 183 10.09 15.64 -4.57
C CYS A 183 10.19 15.64 -6.10
N GLU A 184 11.24 16.26 -6.68
CA GLU A 184 11.54 16.08 -8.09
C GLU A 184 11.85 14.59 -8.36
N GLU A 185 10.84 13.87 -8.89
CA GLU A 185 10.95 12.59 -9.62
C GLU A 185 10.94 11.27 -8.83
N ALA A 186 10.64 11.25 -7.53
CA ALA A 186 10.68 10.01 -6.73
C ALA A 186 9.46 9.05 -6.87
N ARG A 187 8.42 9.39 -7.65
CA ARG A 187 7.18 8.58 -7.74
C ARG A 187 7.12 7.54 -8.87
N LEU A 188 8.14 7.42 -9.72
CA LEU A 188 8.10 6.46 -10.84
C LEU A 188 9.02 5.26 -10.63
N CYS A 189 10.04 5.38 -9.78
CA CYS A 189 10.95 4.27 -9.56
C CYS A 189 10.31 3.09 -8.81
N GLY A 190 10.34 1.91 -9.41
CA GLY A 190 9.77 0.66 -8.93
C GLY A 190 8.41 0.29 -9.53
N ASP A 191 7.96 0.95 -10.60
CA ASP A 191 6.72 0.62 -11.33
C ASP A 191 6.93 -0.45 -12.43
N GLY A 192 8.18 -0.81 -12.70
CA GLY A 192 8.62 -1.80 -13.67
C GLY A 192 8.78 -1.27 -15.09
N VAL A 193 8.69 0.04 -15.31
CA VAL A 193 8.81 0.71 -16.62
C VAL A 193 9.82 1.85 -16.51
N CYS A 194 10.95 1.69 -17.20
CA CYS A 194 11.93 2.77 -17.35
C CYS A 194 11.34 3.94 -18.18
N ASP A 195 10.87 4.98 -17.48
CA ASP A 195 10.21 6.14 -18.06
C ASP A 195 11.20 7.17 -18.63
N ALA A 196 10.71 8.15 -19.41
CA ALA A 196 11.57 9.10 -20.13
C ALA A 196 12.44 10.00 -19.23
N ASN A 197 12.07 10.14 -17.95
CA ASN A 197 12.80 10.92 -16.95
C ASN A 197 13.61 10.01 -16.00
N GLU A 198 13.62 8.70 -16.25
CA GLU A 198 14.34 7.73 -15.46
C GLU A 198 15.59 7.25 -16.19
N ASN A 199 16.58 6.84 -15.40
CA ASN A 199 17.81 6.24 -15.86
C ASN A 199 18.46 5.40 -14.76
N PHE A 200 19.45 4.59 -15.12
CA PHE A 200 20.16 3.71 -14.21
C PHE A 200 20.73 4.42 -12.96
N LYS A 201 20.99 5.73 -13.01
CA LYS A 201 21.50 6.49 -11.86
C LYS A 201 20.41 6.90 -10.87
N ASN A 202 19.24 7.37 -11.35
CA ASN A 202 18.16 7.84 -10.47
C ASN A 202 17.13 6.75 -10.17
N CYS A 203 17.02 5.73 -11.02
CA CYS A 203 16.15 4.58 -10.82
C CYS A 203 16.74 3.26 -11.41
N PRO A 204 17.68 2.61 -10.71
CA PRO A 204 18.25 1.34 -11.17
C PRO A 204 17.27 0.16 -11.11
N ASP A 205 16.16 0.27 -10.36
CA ASP A 205 15.18 -0.81 -10.21
C ASP A 205 14.38 -1.04 -11.51
N ASP A 206 13.99 0.05 -12.20
CA ASP A 206 13.24 -0.02 -13.47
C ASP A 206 14.11 0.19 -14.71
N CYS A 207 15.20 0.95 -14.59
CA CYS A 207 16.20 1.17 -15.64
C CYS A 207 17.48 0.38 -15.32
N PRO A 208 17.57 -0.92 -15.64
CA PRO A 208 18.74 -1.73 -15.35
C PRO A 208 19.91 -1.43 -16.29
N SER A 209 21.13 -1.70 -15.80
CA SER A 209 22.37 -1.55 -16.58
C SER A 209 22.33 -2.31 -17.92
N GLY A 210 22.76 -1.64 -18.98
CA GLY A 210 22.63 -2.07 -20.37
C GLY A 210 21.28 -1.75 -21.02
N GLY A 211 20.40 -1.01 -20.33
CA GLY A 211 19.14 -0.49 -20.84
C GLY A 211 19.33 0.80 -21.64
N LYS A 212 18.36 1.15 -22.50
CA LYS A 212 18.39 2.44 -23.21
C LYS A 212 17.55 3.45 -22.44
N ASP A 213 18.20 4.31 -21.66
CA ASP A 213 17.59 5.27 -20.75
C ASP A 213 18.21 6.69 -20.86
N ASN A 214 18.97 6.95 -21.91
CA ASN A 214 19.71 8.19 -22.18
C ASN A 214 20.80 8.53 -21.15
N TYR A 215 21.20 7.57 -20.32
CA TYR A 215 22.32 7.67 -19.39
C TYR A 215 23.33 6.57 -19.69
N CYS A 216 24.60 6.96 -19.82
CA CYS A 216 25.68 6.00 -20.01
C CYS A 216 26.26 5.61 -18.64
N ASP A 217 26.06 4.36 -18.21
CA ASP A 217 26.54 3.87 -16.91
C ASP A 217 28.01 3.40 -16.92
N GLY A 218 28.51 2.92 -18.06
CA GLY A 218 29.87 2.40 -18.24
C GLY A 218 30.24 1.23 -17.33
N VAL A 219 29.26 0.50 -16.80
CA VAL A 219 29.45 -0.61 -15.87
C VAL A 219 29.97 -1.82 -16.64
N LYS A 220 31.08 -2.40 -16.17
CA LYS A 220 31.64 -3.60 -16.76
C LYS A 220 30.91 -4.88 -16.32
N ASP A 221 29.70 -5.10 -16.82
CA ASP A 221 28.85 -6.25 -16.49
C ASP A 221 28.67 -7.27 -17.64
N GLY A 222 29.29 -7.00 -18.80
CA GLY A 222 29.18 -7.83 -20.01
C GLY A 222 27.96 -7.51 -20.87
N LYS A 223 27.18 -6.49 -20.54
CA LYS A 223 26.13 -5.92 -21.39
C LYS A 223 26.63 -4.60 -21.96
N CYS A 224 26.25 -4.34 -23.21
CA CYS A 224 26.53 -3.07 -23.84
C CYS A 224 25.39 -2.10 -23.55
N ASP A 225 25.70 -0.99 -22.91
CA ASP A 225 24.82 0.16 -22.74
C ASP A 225 24.59 0.85 -24.11
N PRO A 226 23.34 0.89 -24.61
CA PRO A 226 22.99 1.51 -25.89
C PRO A 226 23.23 3.03 -25.97
N ASP A 227 23.33 3.72 -24.83
CA ASP A 227 23.52 5.17 -24.74
C ASP A 227 25.00 5.55 -24.53
N CYS A 228 25.86 4.58 -24.25
CA CYS A 228 27.31 4.74 -24.25
C CYS A 228 27.94 4.68 -25.66
N SER A 229 29.01 5.45 -25.89
CA SER A 229 29.89 5.20 -27.03
C SER A 229 30.78 3.98 -26.78
N ALA A 230 31.34 3.39 -27.85
CA ALA A 230 32.20 2.21 -27.77
C ALA A 230 33.51 2.40 -26.98
N GLU A 231 33.82 3.61 -26.57
CA GLU A 231 35.00 3.95 -25.75
C GLU A 231 34.63 4.19 -24.29
N GLU A 232 33.37 4.56 -24.01
CA GLU A 232 32.82 4.83 -22.68
C GLU A 232 32.35 3.54 -21.99
N ASP A 233 31.79 2.61 -22.75
CA ASP A 233 31.48 1.25 -22.28
C ASP A 233 32.36 0.21 -23.00
N ILE A 234 33.13 -0.53 -22.18
CA ILE A 234 34.05 -1.55 -22.67
C ILE A 234 33.33 -2.79 -23.19
N ASP A 235 32.10 -3.03 -22.75
CA ASP A 235 31.28 -4.19 -23.11
C ASP A 235 30.58 -4.00 -24.47
N CYS A 236 30.44 -2.75 -24.93
CA CYS A 236 30.06 -2.41 -26.31
C CYS A 236 31.13 -2.78 -27.36
N LYS A 237 32.36 -3.08 -26.95
CA LYS A 237 33.39 -3.62 -27.85
C LYS A 237 33.11 -5.09 -28.11
N LYS A 238 32.29 -5.37 -29.13
CA LYS A 238 32.04 -6.75 -29.57
C LYS A 238 33.37 -7.46 -29.82
N PRO A 239 33.59 -8.66 -29.25
CA PRO A 239 34.77 -9.45 -29.58
C PRO A 239 34.70 -9.81 -31.06
N GLY A 240 35.52 -9.16 -31.89
CA GLY A 240 35.62 -9.46 -33.30
C GLY A 240 36.05 -10.91 -33.48
N PHE A 241 35.18 -11.74 -34.05
CA PHE A 241 35.55 -13.10 -34.47
C PHE A 241 36.69 -12.96 -35.48
N ASP A 242 37.89 -13.42 -35.13
CA ASP A 242 39.06 -13.25 -35.99
C ASP A 242 38.92 -14.13 -37.25
N MET A 243 38.39 -13.52 -38.32
CA MET A 243 38.22 -14.12 -39.64
C MET A 243 39.51 -14.74 -40.18
N LYS A 244 40.69 -14.29 -39.73
CA LYS A 244 41.97 -14.92 -40.12
C LYS A 244 42.10 -16.33 -39.55
N LEU A 245 41.66 -16.55 -38.31
CA LEU A 245 41.73 -17.87 -37.67
C LEU A 245 40.79 -18.88 -38.36
N LEU A 246 39.59 -18.45 -38.76
CA LEU A 246 38.65 -19.29 -39.53
C LEU A 246 39.20 -19.68 -40.90
N LEU A 247 39.87 -18.76 -41.61
CA LEU A 247 40.49 -19.06 -42.91
C LEU A 247 41.66 -20.05 -42.77
N ILE A 248 42.45 -19.95 -41.70
CA ILE A 248 43.53 -20.90 -41.40
C ILE A 248 42.96 -22.31 -41.15
N ILE A 249 41.92 -22.41 -40.32
CA ILE A 249 41.28 -23.71 -40.01
C ILE A 249 40.68 -24.33 -41.28
N ALA A 250 39.97 -23.54 -42.11
CA ALA A 250 39.43 -24.01 -43.38
C ALA A 250 40.54 -24.50 -44.33
N GLY A 251 41.66 -23.78 -44.41
CA GLY A 251 42.83 -24.18 -45.21
C GLY A 251 43.43 -25.52 -44.77
N VAL A 252 43.56 -25.75 -43.46
CA VAL A 252 44.08 -27.02 -42.91
C VAL A 252 43.14 -28.17 -43.23
N ILE A 253 41.82 -27.98 -43.06
CA ILE A 253 40.81 -29.01 -43.40
C ILE A 253 40.87 -29.37 -44.89
N ILE A 254 40.96 -28.37 -45.78
CA ILE A 254 41.09 -28.59 -47.23
C ILE A 254 42.36 -29.39 -47.54
N LEU A 255 43.49 -29.08 -46.90
CA LEU A 255 44.75 -29.78 -47.12
C LEU A 255 44.67 -31.23 -46.65
N ILE A 256 44.05 -31.50 -45.50
CA ILE A 256 43.78 -32.86 -45.01
C ILE A 256 42.92 -33.64 -45.99
N LEU A 257 41.84 -33.03 -46.51
CA LEU A 257 40.97 -33.66 -47.51
C LEU A 257 41.73 -34.01 -48.80
N ILE A 258 42.61 -33.13 -49.28
CA ILE A 258 43.44 -33.39 -50.46
C ILE A 258 44.37 -34.59 -50.22
N VAL A 259 45.01 -34.66 -49.03
CA VAL A 259 45.88 -35.78 -48.66
C VAL A 259 45.09 -37.08 -48.60
N ILE A 260 43.90 -37.08 -48.00
CA ILE A 260 43.02 -38.26 -47.93
C ILE A 260 42.63 -38.72 -49.34
N ILE A 261 42.23 -37.81 -50.22
CA ILE A 261 41.89 -38.13 -51.62
C ILE A 261 43.08 -38.75 -52.34
N PHE A 262 44.30 -38.23 -52.11
CA PHE A 262 45.51 -38.75 -52.74
C PHE A 262 45.87 -40.15 -52.23
N ILE A 263 45.68 -40.42 -50.94
CA ILE A 263 45.89 -41.75 -50.35
C ILE A 263 44.87 -42.76 -50.90
N VAL A 264 43.60 -42.36 -51.02
CA VAL A 264 42.53 -43.21 -51.56
C VAL A 264 42.75 -43.51 -53.04
N ARG A 265 43.22 -42.54 -53.84
CA ARG A 265 43.53 -42.73 -55.27
C ARG A 265 44.78 -43.57 -55.56
N ARG A 266 45.65 -43.78 -54.57
CA ARG A 266 46.88 -44.59 -54.71
C ARG A 266 46.67 -46.08 -54.36
N LYS A 267 45.51 -46.46 -53.81
CA LYS A 267 45.08 -47.85 -53.65
C LYS A 267 44.24 -48.27 -54.84
#